data_AF-A0A0S8ELR9-F1
#
_entry.id   AF-A0A0S8ELR9-F1
#
_cell.length_a   1.000
_cell.length_b   1.000
_cell.length_c   1.000
_cell.angle_alpha   90.00
_cell.angle_beta   90.00
_cell.angle_gamma   90.00
#
_symmetry.space_group_name_H-M   'P 1'
#
loop_
_entity.id
_entity.type
_entity.pdbx_description
1 polymer ?
#
loop_
_entity_poly.entity_id
_entity_poly.type
_entity_poly.pdbx_seq_one_letter_code
_entity_poly.pdbx_strand_id
1 'polypeptide(L)'
;MAEPGKENPYEGPWGPIRRIDDWIFTVEMGILWTFLGASAIMVFLDVVYRRLAAPDSKVAELAARIFGVESPESKETLTTFGPIVTGLVGIGLVYFAFWTAEKHASEGREQSRVKPLVETVLACAGFGLLGWIMLQRSVESRWFYLLLYVLCAGVWLFQLLRERADGWVGKLVGFAVVTALYIYVIVGYFPDGYSWSKELSLIMLLWVGFLGASVCAHQGKHIQVGALKKVVPPSMSRFTDAIGYLLTAAFCFFMALLGYEYASEALQLEGRFEQTNVPDWVATIAVPAAFAMTMIRYIAAAFSSIMGGSYGAAPEEEAVAAAAQASKKGAEG
;
A
#
# COMPACT_ATOMS: atom_id res chain seq x y z
N MET A 1 18.20 6.22 13.71
CA MET A 1 19.26 6.87 14.51
C MET A 1 20.12 7.64 13.52
N ALA A 2 20.15 8.96 13.61
CA ALA A 2 20.86 9.82 12.66
C ALA A 2 22.32 9.99 13.08
N GLU A 3 23.26 9.86 12.14
CA GLU A 3 24.67 10.21 12.34
C GLU A 3 24.89 11.74 12.35
N PRO A 4 25.92 12.24 13.05
CA PRO A 4 26.12 13.67 13.29
C PRO A 4 26.92 14.33 12.16
N GLY A 5 26.39 15.39 11.53
CA GLY A 5 27.22 16.22 10.64
C GLY A 5 26.57 17.04 9.52
N LYS A 6 25.25 17.30 9.49
CA LYS A 6 24.68 18.23 8.50
C LYS A 6 23.67 19.16 9.17
N GLU A 7 23.75 20.44 8.82
CA GLU A 7 22.85 21.54 9.18
C GLU A 7 21.41 21.03 9.31
N ASN A 8 20.75 21.40 10.40
CA ASN A 8 19.37 21.01 10.68
C ASN A 8 18.52 21.28 9.43
N PRO A 9 17.85 20.29 8.81
CA PRO A 9 17.11 20.48 7.57
C PRO A 9 15.92 21.44 7.73
N TYR A 10 15.61 21.83 8.98
CA TYR A 10 14.64 22.84 9.36
C TYR A 10 15.25 24.24 9.59
N GLU A 11 16.56 24.43 9.42
CA GLU A 11 17.22 25.74 9.48
C GLU A 11 17.09 26.45 8.13
N GLY A 12 16.35 27.56 8.11
CA GLY A 12 16.14 28.40 6.93
C GLY A 12 14.69 28.91 6.81
N PRO A 13 14.41 29.80 5.83
CA PRO A 13 13.07 30.39 5.63
C PRO A 13 11.97 29.34 5.37
N TRP A 14 12.36 28.18 4.83
CA TRP A 14 11.49 27.07 4.45
C TRP A 14 11.36 25.97 5.51
N GLY A 15 12.09 26.08 6.61
CA GLY A 15 12.11 25.07 7.67
C GLY A 15 10.73 24.71 8.25
N PRO A 16 9.87 25.70 8.57
CA PRO A 16 8.51 25.43 9.04
C PRO A 16 7.64 24.69 8.02
N ILE A 17 7.77 25.03 6.73
CA ILE A 17 7.00 24.37 5.65
C ILE A 17 7.46 22.93 5.47
N ARG A 18 8.78 22.68 5.48
CA ARG A 18 9.34 21.32 5.42
C ARG A 18 8.89 20.47 6.59
N ARG A 19 8.82 21.04 7.80
CA ARG A 19 8.36 20.34 9.00
C ARG A 19 6.89 19.91 8.91
N ILE A 20 6.04 20.80 8.38
CA ILE A 20 4.63 20.47 8.14
C ILE A 20 4.52 19.39 7.08
N ASP A 21 5.28 19.51 5.99
CA ASP A 21 5.24 18.53 4.89
C ASP A 21 5.75 17.14 5.32
N ASP A 22 6.83 17.05 6.08
CA ASP A 22 7.35 15.80 6.65
C ASP A 22 6.33 15.14 7.60
N TRP A 23 5.59 15.96 8.37
CA TRP A 23 4.53 15.47 9.24
C TRP A 23 3.35 14.93 8.42
N ILE A 24 2.90 15.66 7.39
CA ILE A 24 1.87 15.19 6.46
C ILE A 24 2.32 13.90 5.79
N PHE A 25 3.56 13.82 5.31
CA PHE A 25 4.15 12.62 4.71
C PHE A 25 4.10 11.43 5.67
N THR A 26 4.42 11.65 6.95
CA THR A 26 4.34 10.60 7.98
C THR A 26 2.90 10.08 8.13
N VAL A 27 1.91 10.98 8.12
CA VAL A 27 0.49 10.63 8.19
C VAL A 27 0.05 9.88 6.93
N GLU A 28 0.39 10.38 5.73
CA GLU A 28 0.09 9.74 4.45
C GLU A 28 0.66 8.33 4.40
N MET A 29 1.93 8.14 4.78
CA MET A 29 2.55 6.83 4.86
C MET A 29 1.81 5.91 5.85
N GLY A 30 1.43 6.41 7.03
CA GLY A 30 0.64 5.64 7.99
C GLY A 30 -0.69 5.14 7.40
N ILE A 31 -1.40 6.01 6.66
CA ILE A 31 -2.63 5.65 5.95
C ILE A 31 -2.33 4.61 4.86
N LEU A 32 -1.31 4.83 4.04
CA LEU A 32 -0.92 3.93 2.96
C LEU A 32 -0.60 2.52 3.45
N TRP A 33 0.24 2.40 4.48
CA TRP A 33 0.59 1.09 5.06
C TRP A 33 -0.64 0.37 5.61
N THR A 34 -1.51 1.12 6.28
CA THR A 34 -2.74 0.56 6.87
C THR A 34 -3.69 0.08 5.78
N PHE A 35 -3.97 0.92 4.77
CA PHE A 35 -4.91 0.60 3.70
C PHE A 35 -4.36 -0.49 2.78
N LEU A 36 -3.07 -0.46 2.45
CA LEU A 36 -2.43 -1.49 1.65
C LEU A 36 -2.42 -2.85 2.39
N GLY A 37 -2.08 -2.86 3.68
CA GLY A 37 -2.11 -4.08 4.48
C GLY A 37 -3.52 -4.65 4.63
N ALA A 38 -4.50 -3.81 4.99
CA ALA A 38 -5.89 -4.22 5.15
C ALA A 38 -6.49 -4.70 3.82
N SER A 39 -6.29 -3.96 2.72
CA SER A 39 -6.79 -4.35 1.40
C SER A 39 -6.17 -5.65 0.90
N ALA A 40 -4.87 -5.88 1.11
CA ALA A 40 -4.22 -7.13 0.74
C ALA A 40 -4.85 -8.34 1.45
N ILE A 41 -5.13 -8.22 2.75
CA ILE A 41 -5.80 -9.26 3.53
C ILE A 41 -7.23 -9.46 3.00
N MET A 42 -8.00 -8.39 2.80
CA MET A 42 -9.38 -8.47 2.30
C MET A 42 -9.46 -9.12 0.92
N VAL A 43 -8.61 -8.72 -0.03
CA VAL A 43 -8.53 -9.32 -1.37
C VAL A 43 -8.16 -10.78 -1.29
N PHE A 44 -7.17 -11.14 -0.46
CA PHE A 44 -6.79 -12.53 -0.26
C PHE A 44 -7.99 -13.36 0.24
N LEU A 45 -8.70 -12.88 1.25
CA LEU A 45 -9.86 -13.57 1.81
C LEU A 45 -11.03 -13.65 0.83
N ASP A 46 -11.35 -12.59 0.07
CA ASP A 46 -12.37 -12.64 -0.99
C ASP A 46 -12.01 -13.68 -2.06
N VAL A 47 -10.74 -13.72 -2.50
CA VAL A 47 -10.26 -14.72 -3.46
C VAL A 47 -10.41 -16.13 -2.89
N VAL A 48 -9.95 -16.37 -1.66
CA VAL A 48 -10.07 -17.67 -0.98
C VAL A 48 -11.54 -18.09 -0.87
N TYR A 49 -12.40 -17.20 -0.38
CA TYR A 49 -13.83 -17.47 -0.25
C TYR A 49 -14.48 -17.82 -1.59
N ARG A 50 -14.24 -17.03 -2.64
CA ARG A 50 -14.79 -17.30 -3.98
C ARG A 50 -14.32 -18.65 -4.53
N ARG A 51 -13.06 -19.01 -4.30
CA ARG A 51 -12.51 -20.30 -4.76
C ARG A 51 -13.07 -21.49 -4.01
N LEU A 52 -13.36 -21.32 -2.73
CA LEU A 52 -13.95 -22.36 -1.90
C LEU A 52 -15.46 -22.50 -2.14
N ALA A 53 -16.16 -21.38 -2.33
CA ALA A 53 -17.62 -21.36 -2.49
C ALA A 53 -18.09 -21.67 -3.91
N ALA A 54 -17.29 -21.38 -4.95
CA ALA A 54 -17.55 -21.72 -6.34
C ALA A 54 -16.35 -22.51 -6.92
N PRO A 55 -16.34 -23.85 -6.85
CA PRO A 55 -15.23 -24.70 -7.27
C PRO A 55 -15.07 -24.82 -8.80
N ASP A 56 -15.53 -23.82 -9.57
CA ASP A 56 -15.30 -23.79 -11.01
C ASP A 56 -13.81 -23.59 -11.29
N SER A 57 -13.19 -24.63 -11.85
CA SER A 57 -11.77 -24.61 -12.13
C SER A 57 -11.47 -23.82 -13.40
N LYS A 58 -10.98 -22.58 -13.22
CA LYS A 58 -10.38 -21.81 -14.33
C LYS A 58 -9.20 -22.54 -14.98
N VAL A 59 -8.55 -23.45 -14.26
CA VAL A 59 -7.48 -24.32 -14.80
C VAL A 59 -8.06 -25.38 -15.72
N ALA A 60 -9.21 -25.97 -15.37
CA ALA A 60 -9.95 -26.86 -16.26
C ALA A 60 -10.41 -26.13 -17.53
N GLU A 61 -10.89 -24.90 -17.41
CA GLU A 61 -11.28 -24.07 -18.54
C GLU A 61 -10.09 -23.71 -19.44
N LEU A 62 -8.95 -23.34 -18.84
CA LEU A 62 -7.72 -23.05 -19.55
C LEU A 62 -7.13 -24.30 -20.23
N ALA A 63 -7.17 -25.45 -19.56
CA ALA A 63 -6.79 -26.73 -20.14
C ALA A 63 -7.74 -27.13 -21.29
N ALA A 64 -9.05 -26.95 -21.15
CA ALA A 64 -10.01 -27.19 -22.23
C ALA A 64 -9.71 -26.31 -23.45
N ARG A 65 -9.33 -25.04 -23.24
CA ARG A 65 -8.90 -24.12 -24.32
C ARG A 65 -7.58 -24.55 -24.97
N ILE A 66 -6.58 -24.94 -24.19
CA ILE A 66 -5.25 -25.35 -24.70
C ILE A 66 -5.35 -26.66 -25.48
N PHE A 67 -6.11 -27.62 -24.98
CA PHE A 67 -6.25 -28.95 -25.60
C PHE A 67 -7.36 -29.00 -26.66
N GLY A 68 -8.03 -27.88 -26.96
CA GLY A 68 -9.07 -27.80 -28.00
C GLY A 68 -10.28 -28.69 -27.70
N VAL A 69 -10.60 -28.88 -26.43
CA VAL A 69 -11.63 -29.83 -25.99
C VAL A 69 -12.99 -29.15 -26.04
N GLU A 70 -13.74 -29.39 -27.11
CA GLU A 70 -15.08 -28.83 -27.31
C GLU A 70 -16.21 -29.73 -26.76
N SER A 71 -15.96 -31.03 -26.60
CA SER A 71 -16.95 -32.04 -26.20
C SER A 71 -17.45 -31.85 -24.75
N PRO A 72 -18.77 -31.96 -24.50
CA PRO A 72 -19.35 -31.78 -23.17
C PRO A 72 -18.83 -32.75 -22.10
N GLU A 73 -18.66 -34.04 -22.45
CA GLU A 73 -18.13 -35.07 -21.53
C GLU A 73 -16.71 -34.75 -21.06
N SER A 74 -15.83 -34.33 -21.98
CA SER A 74 -14.44 -34.04 -21.63
C SER A 74 -14.31 -32.76 -20.80
N LYS A 75 -15.20 -31.77 -21.01
CA LYS A 75 -15.30 -30.60 -20.13
C LYS A 75 -15.73 -30.99 -18.72
N GLU A 76 -16.67 -31.92 -18.56
CA GLU A 76 -17.09 -32.43 -17.25
C GLU A 76 -15.98 -33.22 -16.53
N THR A 77 -15.18 -33.99 -17.29
CA THR A 77 -14.01 -34.66 -16.73
C THR A 77 -12.96 -33.64 -16.26
N LEU A 78 -12.70 -32.62 -17.08
CA LEU A 78 -11.76 -31.54 -16.77
C LEU A 78 -12.20 -30.72 -15.55
N THR A 79 -13.49 -30.39 -15.42
CA THR A 79 -14.00 -29.67 -14.24
C THR A 79 -13.91 -30.52 -12.97
N THR A 80 -14.07 -31.84 -13.08
CA THR A 80 -13.91 -32.78 -11.95
C THR A 80 -12.46 -32.85 -11.46
N PHE A 81 -11.48 -32.93 -12.37
CA PHE A 81 -10.05 -32.99 -12.00
C PHE A 81 -9.42 -31.61 -11.75
N GLY A 82 -10.03 -30.55 -12.25
CA GLY A 82 -9.53 -29.19 -12.19
C GLY A 82 -9.16 -28.69 -10.79
N PRO A 83 -10.01 -28.88 -9.76
CA PRO A 83 -9.68 -28.50 -8.38
C PRO A 83 -8.48 -29.26 -7.81
N ILE A 84 -8.36 -30.56 -8.11
CA ILE A 84 -7.25 -31.41 -7.63
C ILE A 84 -5.92 -30.92 -8.22
N VAL A 85 -5.89 -30.71 -9.54
CA VAL A 85 -4.69 -30.20 -10.24
C VAL A 85 -4.31 -28.82 -9.71
N THR A 86 -5.29 -27.94 -9.50
CA THR A 86 -5.06 -26.59 -8.95
C THR A 86 -4.47 -26.67 -7.53
N GLY A 87 -4.98 -27.57 -6.68
CA GLY A 87 -4.47 -27.79 -5.34
C GLY A 87 -3.02 -28.29 -5.33
N LEU A 88 -2.69 -29.27 -6.18
CA LEU A 88 -1.33 -29.81 -6.29
C LEU A 88 -0.33 -28.75 -6.78
N VAL A 89 -0.70 -27.98 -7.80
CA VAL A 89 0.12 -26.86 -8.28
C VAL A 89 0.31 -25.81 -7.19
N GLY A 90 -0.75 -25.49 -6.44
CA GLY A 90 -0.69 -24.57 -5.30
C GLY A 90 0.30 -25.03 -4.22
N ILE A 91 0.24 -26.29 -3.80
CA ILE A 91 1.20 -26.88 -2.84
C ILE A 91 2.63 -26.79 -3.37
N GLY A 92 2.84 -27.09 -4.66
CA GLY A 92 4.14 -27.00 -5.30
C GLY A 92 4.72 -25.57 -5.30
N LEU A 93 3.88 -24.56 -5.55
CA LEU A 93 4.29 -23.16 -5.50
C LEU A 93 4.65 -22.70 -4.09
N VAL A 94 3.87 -23.10 -3.08
CA VAL A 94 4.17 -22.80 -1.66
C VAL A 94 5.51 -23.43 -1.26
N TYR A 95 5.74 -24.69 -1.64
CA TYR A 95 7.03 -25.35 -1.43
C TYR A 95 8.18 -24.60 -2.11
N PHE A 96 8.01 -24.23 -3.37
CA PHE A 96 9.02 -23.48 -4.11
C PHE A 96 9.34 -22.12 -3.46
N ALA A 97 8.33 -21.43 -2.92
CA ALA A 97 8.50 -20.17 -2.22
C ALA A 97 9.34 -20.34 -0.94
N PHE A 98 8.99 -21.29 -0.06
CA PHE A 98 9.78 -21.57 1.16
C PHE A 98 11.18 -22.09 0.84
N TRP A 99 11.31 -22.92 -0.20
CA TRP A 99 12.60 -23.40 -0.67
C TRP A 99 13.51 -22.25 -1.12
N THR A 100 12.94 -21.27 -1.84
CA THR A 100 13.67 -20.08 -2.29
C THR A 100 14.02 -19.16 -1.11
N ALA A 101 13.10 -18.96 -0.16
CA ALA A 101 13.35 -18.17 1.04
C ALA A 101 14.46 -18.78 1.90
N GLU A 102 14.45 -20.10 2.10
CA GLU A 102 15.50 -20.81 2.83
C GLU A 102 16.85 -20.74 2.11
N LYS A 103 16.86 -20.79 0.76
CA LYS A 103 18.08 -20.63 -0.03
C LYS A 103 18.74 -19.26 0.22
N HIS A 104 17.96 -18.19 0.30
CA HIS A 104 18.49 -16.86 0.64
C HIS A 104 18.89 -16.73 2.11
N ALA A 105 18.16 -17.36 3.03
CA ALA A 105 18.48 -17.33 4.46
C ALA A 105 19.71 -18.18 4.83
N SER A 106 20.05 -19.18 4.00
CA SER A 106 21.17 -20.11 4.21
C SER A 106 22.46 -19.70 3.50
N GLU A 107 22.59 -18.46 3.02
CA GLU A 107 23.86 -17.94 2.49
C GLU A 107 24.99 -18.12 3.54
N GLY A 108 25.83 -19.15 3.34
CA GLY A 108 26.91 -19.55 4.26
C GLY A 108 26.64 -20.75 5.18
N ARG A 109 25.49 -21.42 5.11
CA ARG A 109 25.16 -22.66 5.85
C ARG A 109 24.62 -23.76 4.92
N GLU A 110 24.67 -25.02 5.37
CA GLU A 110 24.16 -26.17 4.61
C GLU A 110 22.62 -26.09 4.47
N GLN A 111 22.11 -26.23 3.25
CA GLN A 111 20.68 -26.05 2.95
C GLN A 111 19.85 -27.20 3.53
N SER A 112 18.94 -26.90 4.47
CA SER A 112 17.99 -27.90 4.99
C SER A 112 16.87 -28.16 3.99
N ARG A 113 16.72 -29.42 3.55
CA ARG A 113 15.58 -29.85 2.70
C ARG A 113 14.29 -30.10 3.49
N VAL A 114 14.41 -30.38 4.79
CA VAL A 114 13.27 -30.74 5.64
C VAL A 114 12.48 -29.50 6.06
N LYS A 115 13.17 -28.39 6.35
CA LYS A 115 12.54 -27.17 6.85
C LYS A 115 11.52 -26.57 5.86
N PRO A 116 11.83 -26.38 4.56
CA PRO A 116 10.83 -25.90 3.59
C PRO A 116 9.62 -26.82 3.45
N LEU A 117 9.84 -28.13 3.56
CA LEU A 117 8.76 -29.12 3.46
C LEU A 117 7.82 -29.06 4.66
N VAL A 118 8.36 -28.95 5.87
CA VAL A 118 7.56 -28.77 7.10
C VAL A 118 6.79 -27.46 7.06
N GLU A 119 7.44 -26.35 6.65
CA GLU A 119 6.78 -25.05 6.50
C GLU A 119 5.65 -25.08 5.48
N THR A 120 5.83 -25.79 4.36
CA THR A 120 4.79 -25.99 3.35
C THR A 120 3.59 -26.75 3.93
N VAL A 121 3.83 -27.88 4.62
CA VAL A 121 2.76 -28.68 5.20
C VAL A 121 1.98 -27.87 6.24
N LEU A 122 2.68 -27.14 7.11
CA LEU A 122 2.05 -26.26 8.11
C LEU A 122 1.26 -25.13 7.46
N ALA A 123 1.81 -24.48 6.42
CA ALA A 123 1.12 -23.42 5.71
C ALA A 123 -0.14 -23.93 5.01
N CYS A 124 -0.05 -25.06 4.29
CA CYS A 124 -1.19 -25.69 3.63
C CYS A 124 -2.25 -26.13 4.64
N ALA A 125 -1.86 -26.71 5.78
CA ALA A 125 -2.78 -27.06 6.86
C ALA A 125 -3.45 -25.82 7.45
N GLY A 126 -2.69 -24.74 7.67
CA GLY A 126 -3.20 -23.46 8.17
C GLY A 126 -4.20 -22.81 7.21
N PHE A 127 -3.87 -22.70 5.92
CA PHE A 127 -4.78 -22.17 4.91
C PHE A 127 -6.02 -23.06 4.72
N GLY A 128 -5.85 -24.39 4.78
CA GLY A 128 -6.96 -25.34 4.73
C GLY A 128 -7.91 -25.17 5.92
N LEU A 129 -7.38 -25.02 7.13
CA LEU A 129 -8.16 -24.74 8.34
C LEU A 129 -8.89 -23.40 8.25
N LEU A 130 -8.19 -22.33 7.83
CA LEU A 130 -8.80 -21.02 7.62
C LEU A 130 -9.94 -21.08 6.61
N GLY A 131 -9.71 -21.73 5.47
CA GLY A 131 -10.72 -21.93 4.44
C GLY A 131 -11.93 -22.75 4.92
N TRP A 132 -11.68 -23.80 5.70
CA TRP A 132 -12.74 -24.60 6.30
C TRP A 132 -13.60 -23.78 7.26
N ILE A 133 -12.99 -22.94 8.10
CA ILE A 133 -13.72 -22.01 8.99
C ILE A 133 -14.55 -21.02 8.16
N MET A 134 -14.00 -20.47 7.07
CA MET A 134 -14.70 -19.53 6.21
C MET A 134 -15.93 -20.12 5.51
N LEU A 135 -15.94 -21.45 5.24
CA LEU A 135 -17.06 -22.15 4.63
C LEU A 135 -18.17 -22.51 5.64
N GLN A 136 -17.90 -22.43 6.94
CA GLN A 136 -18.93 -22.72 7.93
C GLN A 136 -19.99 -21.63 7.92
N ARG A 137 -21.22 -22.00 7.56
CA ARG A 137 -22.38 -21.11 7.54
C ARG A 137 -22.73 -20.50 8.91
N SER A 138 -22.20 -21.09 10.00
CA SER A 138 -22.38 -20.61 11.37
C SER A 138 -21.40 -19.51 11.77
N VAL A 139 -20.31 -19.30 11.02
CA VAL A 139 -19.29 -18.30 11.34
C VAL A 139 -19.51 -17.06 10.47
N GLU A 140 -20.08 -16.01 11.06
CA GLU A 140 -20.17 -14.71 10.39
C GLU A 140 -18.76 -14.18 10.13
N SER A 141 -18.59 -13.44 9.03
CA SER A 141 -17.29 -12.90 8.61
C SER A 141 -16.65 -12.02 9.67
N ARG A 142 -17.46 -11.29 10.45
CA ARG A 142 -17.02 -10.42 11.56
C ARG A 142 -16.17 -11.18 12.58
N TRP A 143 -16.63 -12.37 12.99
CA TRP A 143 -15.91 -13.22 13.94
C TRP A 143 -14.64 -13.79 13.34
N PHE A 144 -14.64 -14.08 12.04
CA PHE A 144 -13.45 -14.52 11.34
C PHE A 144 -12.38 -13.41 11.29
N TYR A 145 -12.76 -12.16 10.96
CA TYR A 145 -11.84 -11.01 10.99
C TYR A 145 -11.32 -10.71 12.41
N LEU A 146 -12.16 -10.85 13.44
CA LEU A 146 -11.72 -10.74 14.83
C LEU A 146 -10.72 -11.84 15.21
N LEU A 147 -10.95 -13.08 14.79
CA LEU A 147 -10.01 -14.18 15.03
C LEU A 147 -8.66 -13.91 14.38
N LEU A 148 -8.65 -13.46 13.12
CA LEU A 148 -7.42 -13.10 12.42
C LEU A 148 -6.69 -11.95 13.15
N TYR A 149 -7.42 -10.93 13.58
CA TYR A 149 -6.85 -9.84 14.35
C TYR A 149 -6.23 -10.32 15.66
N VAL A 150 -6.94 -11.16 16.43
CA VAL A 150 -6.43 -11.70 17.71
C VAL A 150 -5.17 -12.54 17.49
N LEU A 151 -5.09 -13.32 16.41
CA LEU A 151 -3.88 -14.09 16.09
C LEU A 151 -2.69 -13.16 15.82
N CYS A 152 -2.86 -12.14 14.98
CA CYS A 152 -1.79 -11.19 14.65
C CYS A 152 -1.41 -10.30 15.85
N ALA A 153 -2.41 -9.70 16.49
CA ALA A 153 -2.26 -8.81 17.63
C ALA A 153 -1.73 -9.55 18.87
N GLY A 154 -2.11 -10.81 19.07
CA GLY A 154 -1.62 -11.65 20.16
C GLY A 154 -0.12 -11.94 20.05
N VAL A 155 0.38 -12.24 18.84
CA VAL A 155 1.82 -12.41 18.58
C VAL A 155 2.57 -11.13 18.90
N TRP A 156 2.07 -9.98 18.43
CA TRP A 156 2.68 -8.69 18.70
C TRP A 156 2.66 -8.32 20.19
N LEU A 157 1.53 -8.53 20.87
CA LEU A 157 1.38 -8.28 22.30
C LEU A 157 2.33 -9.17 23.12
N PHE A 158 2.45 -10.44 22.75
CA PHE A 158 3.38 -11.36 23.39
C PHE A 158 4.84 -10.89 23.24
N GLN A 159 5.24 -10.43 22.05
CA GLN A 159 6.56 -9.85 21.82
C GLN A 159 6.78 -8.58 22.65
N LEU A 160 5.81 -7.68 22.69
CA LEU A 160 5.89 -6.44 23.47
C LEU A 160 6.05 -6.72 24.98
N LEU A 161 5.29 -7.68 25.52
CA LEU A 161 5.37 -8.08 26.92
C LEU A 161 6.69 -8.81 27.25
N ARG A 162 7.26 -9.52 26.28
CA ARG A 162 8.54 -10.23 26.42
C ARG A 162 9.74 -9.28 26.40
N GLU A 163 9.77 -8.34 25.47
CA GLU A 163 10.91 -7.43 25.27
C GLU A 163 10.90 -6.24 26.25
N ARG A 164 9.71 -5.83 26.75
CA ARG A 164 9.51 -4.67 27.64
C ARG A 164 10.30 -3.42 27.21
N ALA A 165 10.26 -3.12 25.92
CA ALA A 165 10.92 -1.96 25.34
C ALA A 165 10.47 -0.64 25.99
N ASP A 166 11.26 0.42 25.84
CA ASP A 166 10.95 1.74 26.38
C ASP A 166 9.53 2.20 25.99
N GLY A 167 8.79 2.71 26.98
CA GLY A 167 7.40 3.13 26.83
C GLY A 167 6.38 2.00 26.65
N TRP A 168 6.68 0.75 27.04
CA TRP A 168 5.78 -0.40 26.89
C TRP A 168 4.38 -0.17 27.49
N VAL A 169 4.27 0.55 28.61
CA VAL A 169 2.96 0.88 29.22
C VAL A 169 2.13 1.77 28.29
N GLY A 170 2.73 2.79 27.68
CA GLY A 170 2.04 3.64 26.71
C GLY A 170 1.62 2.87 25.46
N LYS A 171 2.49 1.98 24.97
CA LYS A 171 2.17 1.07 23.85
C LYS A 171 1.01 0.13 24.18
N LEU A 172 0.94 -0.39 25.42
CA LEU A 172 -0.17 -1.22 25.87
C LEU A 172 -1.49 -0.46 25.97
N VAL A 173 -1.47 0.75 26.53
CA VAL A 173 -2.67 1.59 26.62
C VAL A 173 -3.16 1.95 25.21
N GLY A 174 -2.26 2.36 24.32
CA GLY A 174 -2.58 2.63 22.92
C GLY A 174 -3.16 1.39 22.23
N PHE A 175 -2.54 0.22 22.43
CA PHE A 175 -3.05 -1.04 21.91
C PHE A 175 -4.45 -1.37 22.42
N ALA A 176 -4.72 -1.18 23.71
CA ALA A 176 -6.04 -1.44 24.29
C ALA A 176 -7.12 -0.52 23.69
N VAL A 177 -6.82 0.77 23.52
CA VAL A 177 -7.74 1.73 22.88
C VAL A 177 -8.01 1.34 21.43
N VAL A 178 -6.96 1.05 20.66
CA VAL A 178 -7.09 0.65 19.25
C VAL A 178 -7.88 -0.66 19.13
N THR A 179 -7.60 -1.63 20.00
CA THR A 179 -8.34 -2.91 20.03
C THR A 179 -9.82 -2.69 20.34
N ALA A 180 -10.14 -1.85 21.31
CA ALA A 180 -11.53 -1.55 21.67
C ALA A 180 -12.28 -0.86 20.52
N LEU A 181 -11.64 0.13 19.86
CA LEU A 181 -12.21 0.79 18.68
C LEU A 181 -12.40 -0.20 17.53
N TYR A 182 -11.43 -1.07 17.28
CA TYR A 182 -11.51 -2.08 16.23
C TYR A 182 -12.66 -3.07 16.45
N ILE A 183 -12.82 -3.58 17.68
CA ILE A 183 -13.94 -4.45 18.06
C ILE A 183 -15.28 -3.73 17.86
N TYR A 184 -15.39 -2.48 18.32
CA TYR A 184 -16.58 -1.67 18.14
C TYR A 184 -16.97 -1.53 16.66
N VAL A 185 -15.99 -1.23 15.80
CA VAL A 185 -16.22 -1.06 14.36
C VAL A 185 -16.66 -2.38 13.71
N ILE A 186 -15.99 -3.50 14.02
CA ILE A 186 -16.35 -4.79 13.40
C ILE A 186 -17.74 -5.23 13.82
N VAL A 187 -18.04 -5.20 15.12
CA VAL A 187 -19.33 -5.69 15.62
C VAL A 187 -20.46 -4.79 15.13
N GLY A 188 -20.24 -3.48 15.06
CA GLY A 188 -21.25 -2.50 14.68
C GLY A 188 -21.50 -2.37 13.17
N TYR A 189 -20.48 -2.54 12.32
CA TYR A 189 -20.56 -2.11 10.92
C TYR A 189 -20.21 -3.17 9.89
N PHE A 190 -19.54 -4.28 10.25
CA PHE A 190 -19.20 -5.29 9.24
C PHE A 190 -20.45 -6.09 8.88
N PRO A 191 -20.82 -6.20 7.60
CA PRO A 191 -21.96 -7.00 7.18
C PRO A 191 -21.60 -8.49 7.09
N ASP A 192 -22.62 -9.34 7.03
CA ASP A 192 -22.43 -10.78 6.95
C ASP A 192 -21.91 -11.23 5.58
N GLY A 193 -21.22 -12.38 5.55
CA GLY A 193 -20.54 -12.88 4.37
C GLY A 193 -19.25 -12.14 4.03
N TYR A 194 -18.61 -12.49 2.90
CA TYR A 194 -17.30 -11.96 2.51
C TYR A 194 -17.34 -11.05 1.27
N SER A 195 -18.50 -10.89 0.62
CA SER A 195 -18.64 -10.12 -0.62
C SER A 195 -18.28 -8.64 -0.48
N TRP A 196 -18.59 -8.04 0.67
CA TRP A 196 -18.31 -6.64 0.99
C TRP A 196 -16.81 -6.33 1.03
N SER A 197 -15.98 -7.33 1.38
CA SER A 197 -14.54 -7.12 1.55
C SER A 197 -13.86 -6.75 0.24
N LYS A 198 -14.37 -7.26 -0.90
CA LYS A 198 -13.90 -6.88 -2.23
C LYS A 198 -14.12 -5.40 -2.50
N GLU A 199 -15.34 -4.92 -2.29
CA GLU A 199 -15.73 -3.54 -2.54
C GLU A 199 -14.89 -2.58 -1.69
N LEU A 200 -14.78 -2.85 -0.38
CA LEU A 200 -13.97 -2.03 0.52
C LEU A 200 -12.48 -2.05 0.17
N SER A 201 -11.95 -3.22 -0.24
CA SER A 201 -10.55 -3.33 -0.66
C SER A 201 -10.23 -2.48 -1.89
N LEU A 202 -11.18 -2.32 -2.81
CA LEU A 202 -11.03 -1.45 -3.98
C LEU A 202 -11.05 0.03 -3.61
N ILE A 203 -11.90 0.42 -2.65
CA ILE A 203 -11.90 1.79 -2.11
C ILE A 203 -10.54 2.08 -1.45
N MET A 204 -10.05 1.18 -0.60
CA MET A 204 -8.73 1.32 0.04
C MET A 204 -7.61 1.40 -1.00
N LEU A 205 -7.65 0.56 -2.04
CA LEU A 205 -6.66 0.57 -3.13
C LEU A 205 -6.69 1.89 -3.92
N LEU A 206 -7.88 2.45 -4.13
CA LEU A 206 -8.04 3.76 -4.77
C LEU A 206 -7.37 4.86 -3.94
N TRP A 207 -7.63 4.90 -2.64
CA TRP A 207 -6.95 5.81 -1.72
C TRP A 207 -5.43 5.61 -1.72
N VAL A 208 -4.96 4.35 -1.74
CA VAL A 208 -3.53 4.03 -1.83
C VAL A 208 -2.91 4.55 -3.12
N GLY A 209 -3.60 4.39 -4.27
CA GLY A 209 -3.11 4.88 -5.55
C GLY A 209 -2.93 6.39 -5.57
N PHE A 210 -3.93 7.13 -5.08
CA PHE A 210 -3.90 8.60 -5.10
C PHE A 210 -2.97 9.20 -4.04
N LEU A 211 -3.01 8.72 -2.79
CA LEU A 211 -2.07 9.16 -1.76
C LEU A 211 -0.62 8.75 -2.09
N GLY A 212 -0.44 7.61 -2.77
CA GLY A 212 0.86 7.18 -3.27
C GLY A 212 1.47 8.18 -4.25
N ALA A 213 0.66 8.81 -5.10
CA ALA A 213 1.12 9.87 -6.00
C ALA A 213 1.64 11.09 -5.22
N SER A 214 0.93 11.50 -4.17
CA SER A 214 1.34 12.58 -3.27
C SER A 214 2.67 12.27 -2.58
N VAL A 215 2.84 11.03 -2.08
CA VAL A 215 4.08 10.54 -1.48
C VAL A 215 5.25 10.55 -2.46
N CYS A 216 5.02 10.15 -3.72
CA CYS A 216 6.04 10.22 -4.76
C CYS A 216 6.48 11.67 -5.06
N ALA A 217 5.54 12.62 -4.99
CA ALA A 217 5.84 14.05 -5.14
C ALA A 217 6.71 14.58 -3.99
N HIS A 218 6.41 14.20 -2.74
CA HIS A 218 7.24 14.55 -1.58
C HIS A 218 8.68 14.01 -1.71
N GLN A 219 8.84 12.77 -2.19
CA GLN A 219 10.16 12.16 -2.37
C GLN A 219 10.93 12.68 -3.59
N GLY A 220 10.38 13.62 -4.36
CA GLY A 220 11.01 14.13 -5.58
C GLY A 220 11.20 13.06 -6.66
N LYS A 221 10.47 11.94 -6.59
CA LYS A 221 10.53 10.81 -7.53
C LYS A 221 9.69 11.04 -8.79
N HIS A 222 9.15 12.24 -8.96
CA HIS A 222 8.48 12.61 -10.19
C HIS A 222 9.50 12.58 -11.33
N ILE A 223 9.12 11.99 -12.47
CA ILE A 223 9.98 11.99 -13.65
C ILE A 223 10.13 13.45 -14.08
N GLN A 224 11.25 14.07 -13.71
CA GLN A 224 11.60 15.39 -14.21
C GLN A 224 11.94 15.24 -15.69
N VAL A 225 11.44 16.16 -16.52
CA VAL A 225 11.83 16.24 -17.93
C VAL A 225 13.24 16.82 -17.99
N GLY A 226 14.24 16.04 -17.57
CA GLY A 226 15.66 16.43 -17.52
C GLY A 226 16.26 16.70 -18.90
N ALA A 227 15.52 16.41 -19.98
CA ALA A 227 15.89 16.78 -21.34
C ALA A 227 16.03 18.30 -21.52
N LEU A 228 15.18 19.10 -20.87
CA LEU A 228 15.21 20.56 -21.01
C LEU A 228 16.40 21.18 -20.26
N LYS A 229 16.83 20.59 -19.14
CA LYS A 229 18.00 21.06 -18.36
C LYS A 229 19.32 20.91 -19.12
N LYS A 230 19.42 19.95 -20.05
CA LYS A 230 20.64 19.73 -20.85
C LYS A 230 20.89 20.81 -21.92
N VAL A 231 19.88 21.60 -22.25
CA VAL A 231 19.94 22.60 -23.33
C VAL A 231 19.99 24.03 -22.80
N VAL A 232 19.62 24.25 -21.54
CA VAL A 232 19.45 25.59 -20.94
C VAL A 232 20.70 26.01 -20.15
N PRO A 233 21.12 27.29 -20.20
CA PRO A 233 22.26 27.79 -19.42
C PRO A 233 22.08 27.58 -17.90
N PRO A 234 23.16 27.36 -17.13
CA PRO A 234 23.08 27.11 -15.68
C PRO A 234 22.37 28.21 -14.88
N SER A 235 22.41 29.46 -15.36
CA SER A 235 21.73 30.60 -14.75
C SER A 235 20.20 30.56 -14.89
N MET A 236 19.67 29.87 -15.91
CA MET A 236 18.23 29.76 -16.18
C MET A 236 17.62 28.44 -15.69
N SER A 237 18.44 27.46 -15.29
CA SER A 237 17.98 26.15 -14.80
C SER A 237 16.93 26.27 -13.68
N ARG A 238 17.09 27.24 -12.77
CA ARG A 238 16.16 27.46 -11.65
C ARG A 238 14.77 27.91 -12.10
N PHE A 239 14.69 28.68 -13.18
CA PHE A 239 13.42 29.11 -13.77
C PHE A 239 12.78 27.99 -14.57
N THR A 240 13.57 27.18 -15.28
CA THR A 240 13.09 25.99 -15.97
C THR A 240 12.45 25.00 -15.00
N ASP A 241 13.07 24.77 -13.85
CA ASP A 241 12.55 23.90 -12.79
C ASP A 241 11.28 24.49 -12.17
N ALA A 242 11.26 25.79 -11.89
CA ALA A 242 10.08 26.48 -11.39
C ALA A 242 8.87 26.39 -12.36
N ILE A 243 9.12 26.54 -13.67
CA ILE A 243 8.08 26.38 -14.70
C ILE A 243 7.57 24.92 -14.71
N GLY A 244 8.47 23.94 -14.63
CA GLY A 244 8.08 22.52 -14.56
C GLY A 244 7.19 22.21 -13.36
N TYR A 245 7.55 22.73 -12.19
CA TYR A 245 6.74 22.61 -10.98
C TYR A 245 5.40 23.34 -11.10
N LEU A 246 5.35 24.54 -11.68
CA LEU A 246 4.11 25.27 -11.91
C LEU A 246 3.18 24.57 -12.91
N LEU A 247 3.71 24.02 -14.00
CA LEU A 247 2.92 23.24 -14.96
C LEU A 247 2.33 21.98 -14.29
N THR A 248 3.13 21.30 -13.48
CA THR A 248 2.68 20.13 -12.72
C THR A 248 1.63 20.52 -11.68
N ALA A 249 1.81 21.65 -10.99
CA ALA A 249 0.84 22.19 -10.04
C ALA A 249 -0.48 22.57 -10.75
N ALA A 250 -0.42 23.17 -11.94
CA ALA A 250 -1.60 23.52 -12.73
C ALA A 250 -2.37 22.26 -13.18
N PHE A 251 -1.66 21.21 -13.60
CA PHE A 251 -2.26 19.91 -13.89
C PHE A 251 -2.92 19.30 -12.64
N CYS A 252 -2.23 19.32 -11.49
CA CYS A 252 -2.79 18.83 -10.23
C CYS A 252 -4.01 19.63 -9.79
N PHE A 253 -4.01 20.95 -9.99
CA PHE A 253 -5.16 21.82 -9.74
C PHE A 253 -6.36 21.43 -10.61
N PHE A 254 -6.14 21.24 -11.91
CA PHE A 254 -7.19 20.79 -12.82
C PHE A 254 -7.77 19.44 -12.39
N MET A 255 -6.92 18.47 -12.06
CA MET A 255 -7.36 17.17 -11.55
C MET A 255 -8.12 17.27 -10.21
N ALA A 256 -7.70 18.17 -9.32
CA ALA A 256 -8.38 18.41 -8.06
C ALA A 256 -9.77 19.04 -8.26
N LEU A 257 -9.92 19.96 -9.21
CA LEU A 257 -11.22 20.53 -9.57
C LEU A 257 -12.18 19.47 -10.13
N LEU A 258 -11.72 18.66 -11.09
CA LEU A 258 -12.54 17.57 -11.65
C LEU A 258 -12.91 16.55 -10.56
N GLY A 259 -11.97 16.20 -9.69
CA GLY A 259 -12.21 15.30 -8.56
C GLY A 259 -13.22 15.88 -7.56
N TYR A 260 -13.19 17.20 -7.34
CA TYR A 260 -14.15 17.88 -6.46
C TYR A 260 -15.55 17.91 -7.07
N GLU A 261 -15.68 18.23 -8.37
CA GLU A 261 -16.96 18.20 -9.08
C GLU A 261 -17.57 16.80 -9.01
N TYR A 262 -16.79 15.77 -9.32
CA TYR A 262 -17.22 14.38 -9.23
C TYR A 262 -17.63 13.95 -7.81
N ALA A 263 -16.86 14.36 -6.79
CA ALA A 263 -17.20 14.07 -5.39
C ALA A 263 -18.47 14.82 -4.94
N SER A 264 -18.69 16.03 -5.44
CA SER A 264 -19.87 16.83 -5.14
C SER A 264 -21.14 16.25 -5.79
N GLU A 265 -21.05 15.73 -7.01
CA GLU A 265 -22.14 15.00 -7.66
C GLU A 265 -22.46 13.72 -6.89
N ALA A 266 -21.44 12.96 -6.47
CA ALA A 266 -21.62 11.76 -5.67
C ALA A 266 -22.33 12.05 -4.31
N LEU A 267 -22.03 13.20 -3.70
CA LEU A 267 -22.74 13.68 -2.50
C LEU A 267 -24.21 13.99 -2.78
N GLN A 268 -24.52 14.66 -3.90
CA GLN A 268 -25.88 15.07 -4.26
C GLN A 268 -26.77 13.89 -4.65
N LEU A 269 -26.20 12.88 -5.30
CA LEU A 269 -26.92 11.68 -5.74
C LEU A 269 -27.19 10.69 -4.59
N GLU A 270 -26.64 10.94 -3.39
CA GLU A 270 -26.68 10.04 -2.24
C GLU A 270 -26.32 8.58 -2.60
N GLY A 271 -25.41 8.43 -3.57
CA GLY A 271 -24.94 7.13 -4.03
C GLY A 271 -24.29 6.37 -2.87
N ARG A 272 -24.66 5.10 -2.73
CA ARG A 272 -24.08 4.21 -1.73
C ARG A 272 -23.72 2.88 -2.35
N PHE A 273 -22.57 2.39 -1.94
CA PHE A 273 -22.11 1.05 -2.23
C PHE A 273 -23.10 -0.02 -1.72
N GLU A 274 -23.52 -0.94 -2.59
CA GLU A 274 -24.62 -1.88 -2.33
C GLU A 274 -24.33 -2.83 -1.16
N GLN A 275 -23.07 -3.25 -0.98
CA GLN A 275 -22.71 -4.27 0.00
C GLN A 275 -22.32 -3.68 1.35
N THR A 276 -21.67 -2.50 1.34
CA THR A 276 -21.13 -1.86 2.54
C THR A 276 -21.97 -0.69 3.05
N ASN A 277 -22.93 -0.20 2.25
CA ASN A 277 -23.72 1.01 2.53
C ASN A 277 -22.84 2.24 2.82
N VAL A 278 -21.59 2.21 2.35
CA VAL A 278 -20.66 3.33 2.46
C VAL A 278 -21.07 4.36 1.42
N PRO A 279 -21.18 5.65 1.78
CA PRO A 279 -21.44 6.69 0.81
C PRO A 279 -20.33 6.79 -0.24
N ASP A 280 -20.69 6.92 -1.51
CA ASP A 280 -19.74 6.92 -2.63
C ASP A 280 -18.70 8.04 -2.51
N TRP A 281 -19.10 9.18 -1.94
CA TRP A 281 -18.23 10.33 -1.72
C TRP A 281 -17.00 10.00 -0.87
N VAL A 282 -17.09 9.01 0.03
CA VAL A 282 -15.96 8.58 0.87
C VAL A 282 -14.84 8.00 0.02
N ALA A 283 -15.18 7.29 -1.06
CA ALA A 283 -14.18 6.80 -2.00
C ALA A 283 -13.66 7.95 -2.88
N THR A 284 -14.56 8.78 -3.41
CA THR A 284 -14.20 9.76 -4.44
C THR A 284 -13.45 10.96 -3.91
N ILE A 285 -13.63 11.34 -2.63
CA ILE A 285 -12.91 12.47 -2.00
C ILE A 285 -11.39 12.25 -1.91
N ALA A 286 -10.93 11.01 -2.01
CA ALA A 286 -9.50 10.68 -2.09
C ALA A 286 -8.81 11.42 -3.25
N VAL A 287 -9.51 11.58 -4.37
CA VAL A 287 -9.00 12.21 -5.59
C VAL A 287 -8.70 13.69 -5.38
N PRO A 288 -9.68 14.56 -5.07
CA PRO A 288 -9.41 15.98 -4.86
C PRO A 288 -8.45 16.21 -3.68
N ALA A 289 -8.54 15.40 -2.62
CA ALA A 289 -7.63 15.54 -1.47
C ALA A 289 -6.16 15.29 -1.86
N ALA A 290 -5.87 14.17 -2.53
CA ALA A 290 -4.50 13.82 -2.90
C ALA A 290 -3.91 14.80 -3.93
N PHE A 291 -4.68 15.20 -4.94
CA PHE A 291 -4.22 16.16 -5.95
C PHE A 291 -4.08 17.57 -5.38
N ALA A 292 -4.94 18.00 -4.45
CA ALA A 292 -4.78 19.28 -3.76
C ALA A 292 -3.51 19.32 -2.90
N MET A 293 -3.22 18.25 -2.14
CA MET A 293 -1.98 18.15 -1.37
C MET A 293 -0.75 18.18 -2.29
N THR A 294 -0.78 17.40 -3.36
CA THR A 294 0.29 17.36 -4.37
C THR A 294 0.50 18.71 -5.04
N MET A 295 -0.57 19.42 -5.37
CA MET A 295 -0.53 20.79 -5.92
C MET A 295 0.17 21.74 -4.95
N ILE A 296 -0.20 21.74 -3.67
CA ILE A 296 0.41 22.62 -2.65
C ILE A 296 1.92 22.36 -2.55
N ARG A 297 2.34 21.09 -2.58
CA ARG A 297 3.76 20.70 -2.59
C ARG A 297 4.51 21.25 -3.79
N TYR A 298 3.94 21.13 -4.99
CA TYR A 298 4.59 21.66 -6.20
C TYR A 298 4.61 23.19 -6.26
N ILE A 299 3.60 23.87 -5.73
CA ILE A 299 3.63 25.33 -5.58
C ILE A 299 4.79 25.74 -4.65
N ALA A 300 4.92 25.06 -3.49
CA ALA A 300 6.03 25.30 -2.58
C ALA A 300 7.40 24.99 -3.22
N ALA A 301 7.51 23.91 -4.00
CA ALA A 301 8.73 23.58 -4.76
C ALA A 301 9.06 24.63 -5.83
N ALA A 302 8.07 25.16 -6.54
CA ALA A 302 8.26 26.22 -7.52
C ALA A 302 8.81 27.50 -6.86
N PHE A 303 8.22 27.94 -5.75
CA PHE A 303 8.70 29.11 -5.02
C PHE A 303 10.10 28.89 -4.43
N SER A 304 10.37 27.69 -3.90
CA SER A 304 11.71 27.32 -3.42
C SER A 304 12.75 27.38 -4.54
N SER A 305 12.45 26.85 -5.73
CA SER A 305 13.37 26.88 -6.88
C SER A 305 13.74 28.31 -7.30
N ILE A 306 12.74 29.21 -7.33
CA ILE A 306 12.95 30.64 -7.62
C ILE A 306 13.85 31.28 -6.57
N MET A 307 13.59 31.03 -5.28
CA MET A 307 14.40 31.57 -4.17
C MET A 307 15.74 30.88 -3.97
N GLY A 308 15.96 29.70 -4.57
CA GLY A 308 17.22 28.95 -4.52
C GLY A 308 17.33 28.01 -3.35
N GLY A 309 16.19 27.66 -2.76
CA GLY A 309 16.09 26.58 -1.79
C GLY A 309 16.06 25.21 -2.48
N SER A 310 16.34 24.16 -1.72
CA SER A 310 16.35 22.77 -2.22
C SER A 310 15.01 22.04 -2.09
N TYR A 311 13.96 22.70 -1.58
CA TYR A 311 12.69 22.03 -1.31
C TYR A 311 12.05 21.48 -2.59
N GLY A 312 11.78 20.18 -2.61
CA GLY A 312 11.21 19.45 -3.76
C GLY A 312 12.23 18.97 -4.80
N ALA A 313 13.52 19.22 -4.63
CA ALA A 313 14.56 18.70 -5.51
C ALA A 313 14.70 17.17 -5.37
N ALA A 314 15.05 16.49 -6.46
CA ALA A 314 15.27 15.04 -6.43
C ALA A 314 16.46 14.69 -5.50
N PRO A 315 16.48 13.51 -4.84
CA PRO A 315 17.55 13.13 -3.92
C PRO A 315 18.96 13.18 -4.53
N GLU A 316 19.08 12.86 -5.83
CA GLU A 316 20.34 12.96 -6.57
C GLU A 316 20.76 14.43 -6.80
N GLU A 317 19.81 15.33 -7.03
CA GLU A 317 20.08 16.76 -7.21
C GLU A 317 20.45 17.44 -5.91
N GLU A 318 19.82 17.10 -4.78
CA GLU A 318 20.24 17.58 -3.45
C GLU A 318 21.67 17.14 -3.12
N ALA A 319 22.04 15.90 -3.42
CA ALA A 319 23.39 15.39 -3.18
C ALA A 319 24.45 16.14 -4.01
N VAL A 320 24.15 16.41 -5.29
CA VAL A 320 25.04 17.15 -6.19
C VAL A 320 25.11 18.64 -5.80
N ALA A 321 23.99 19.27 -5.45
CA ALA A 321 23.94 20.66 -5.02
C ALA A 321 24.68 20.88 -3.69
N ALA A 322 24.50 19.97 -2.72
CA ALA A 322 25.23 20.01 -1.46
C ALA A 322 26.75 19.83 -1.67
N ALA A 323 27.15 18.94 -2.58
CA ALA A 323 28.56 18.77 -2.96
C ALA A 323 29.14 20.03 -3.64
N ALA A 324 28.36 20.70 -4.49
CA ALA A 324 28.78 21.92 -5.16
C ALA A 324 28.91 23.11 -4.19
N GLN A 325 28.00 23.22 -3.21
CA GLN A 325 28.05 24.24 -2.17
C GLN A 325 29.23 24.02 -1.20
N ALA A 326 29.48 22.76 -0.80
CA ALA A 326 30.63 22.41 0.02
C ALA A 326 31.97 22.74 -0.67
N SER A 327 32.05 22.49 -1.98
CA SER A 327 33.22 22.83 -2.80
C SER A 327 33.48 24.34 -2.86
N LYS A 328 32.43 25.17 -2.98
CA LYS A 328 32.57 26.63 -2.94
C LYS A 328 33.02 27.15 -1.57
N LYS A 329 32.43 26.63 -0.48
CA LYS A 329 32.77 27.02 0.89
C LYS A 329 34.22 26.67 1.25
N GLY A 330 34.75 25.57 0.71
CA GLY A 330 36.14 25.16 0.88
C GLY A 330 37.17 25.87 -0.02
N ALA A 331 36.72 26.63 -1.02
CA ALA A 331 37.59 27.46 -1.87
C ALA A 331 37.72 28.92 -1.38
N GLU A 332 36.85 29.34 -0.46
CA GLU A 332 36.81 30.69 0.12
C GLU A 332 37.38 30.77 1.55
N GLY A 333 37.84 29.64 2.13
CA GLY A 333 38.47 29.55 3.45
C GLY A 333 39.90 29.06 3.38
#